data_AF-A0AA34TRR9-F1
#
_entry.id   AF-A0AA34TRR9-F1
#
_cell.length_a   1.000
_cell.length_b   1.000
_cell.length_c   1.000
_cell.angle_alpha   90.00
_cell.angle_beta   90.00
_cell.angle_gamma   90.00
#
_symmetry.space_group_name_H-M   'P 1'
#
loop_
_entity.id
_entity.type
_entity.pdbx_description
1 polymer ?
#
loop_
_entity_poly.entity_id
_entity_poly.type
_entity_poly.pdbx_seq_one_letter_code
_entity_poly.pdbx_strand_id
1 'polypeptide(L)'
;MRKLLYKKSVLTSLVCSLSSIIAMPSLAQQSINPEEELAYNLGVQAFIYGTGPLTVAAVRQTTTSVDAPMDNAMAPLNEMGKTRVLSGPQDRIVPTVNNDTLYSQAHYDLDLSGPMVIDIPRTDSRYYIVQLLDAYSDSIEDLHVKNVGDHGSKVILVNKGWAGEVPEGIDRVVESCKQSKQGCVTPAR
;
A
#
# COMPACT_ATOMS: atom_id res chain seq x y z
N MET A 1 20.37 -82.32 1.74
CA MET A 1 20.31 -81.62 0.43
C MET A 1 19.68 -80.24 0.64
N ARG A 2 20.23 -79.17 0.03
CA ARG A 2 19.80 -77.74 0.08
C ARG A 2 20.46 -76.76 1.08
N LYS A 3 21.79 -76.81 1.32
CA LYS A 3 22.54 -75.65 1.88
C LYS A 3 23.98 -75.53 1.34
N LEU A 4 24.19 -75.65 0.02
CA LEU A 4 25.55 -75.54 -0.56
C LEU A 4 25.63 -74.90 -1.96
N LEU A 5 24.65 -74.07 -2.35
CA LEU A 5 24.61 -73.44 -3.69
C LEU A 5 24.49 -71.91 -3.67
N TYR A 6 24.91 -71.23 -2.59
CA TYR A 6 24.87 -69.77 -2.50
C TYR A 6 26.25 -69.18 -2.16
N LYS A 7 27.26 -69.46 -3.00
CA LYS A 7 28.61 -68.91 -2.78
C LYS A 7 29.41 -68.55 -4.04
N LYS A 8 28.78 -68.42 -5.23
CA LYS A 8 29.52 -68.13 -6.48
C LYS A 8 28.94 -67.07 -7.44
N SER A 9 27.86 -66.36 -7.09
CA SER A 9 27.24 -65.37 -8.02
C SER A 9 27.31 -63.90 -7.60
N VAL A 10 28.20 -63.52 -6.68
CA VAL A 10 28.35 -62.10 -6.26
C VAL A 10 29.59 -61.43 -6.86
N LEU A 11 30.43 -62.16 -7.63
CA LEU A 11 31.72 -61.64 -8.08
C LEU A 11 31.77 -61.22 -9.57
N THR A 12 30.64 -61.04 -10.25
CA THR A 12 30.60 -60.71 -11.69
C THR A 12 29.67 -59.55 -12.06
N SER A 13 29.33 -58.65 -11.12
CA SER A 13 28.56 -57.43 -11.44
C SER A 13 29.31 -56.11 -11.20
N LEU A 14 30.59 -56.13 -10.83
CA LEU A 14 31.33 -54.91 -10.42
C LEU A 14 32.26 -54.30 -11.49
N VAL A 15 32.13 -54.64 -12.79
CA VAL A 15 33.13 -54.22 -13.81
C VAL A 15 32.58 -53.33 -14.94
N CYS A 16 31.27 -53.10 -15.06
CA CYS A 16 30.72 -52.27 -16.16
C CYS A 16 29.87 -51.09 -15.68
N SER A 17 30.36 -50.28 -14.75
CA SER A 17 29.66 -49.06 -14.29
C SER A 17 30.55 -47.82 -14.17
N LEU A 18 31.78 -47.84 -14.69
CA LEU A 18 32.74 -46.73 -14.54
C LEU A 18 33.04 -45.92 -15.82
N SER A 19 32.33 -46.14 -16.93
CA SER A 19 32.68 -45.51 -18.22
C SER A 19 31.69 -44.45 -18.71
N SER A 20 30.88 -43.86 -17.83
CA SER A 20 30.08 -42.67 -18.18
C SER A 20 30.48 -41.49 -17.30
N ILE A 21 31.74 -41.08 -17.44
CA ILE A 21 32.13 -39.69 -17.15
C ILE A 21 31.48 -38.85 -18.25
N ILE A 22 30.23 -38.44 -18.03
CA ILE A 22 29.62 -37.36 -18.78
C ILE A 22 30.54 -36.16 -18.54
N ALA A 23 31.22 -35.71 -19.60
CA ALA A 23 31.90 -34.43 -19.60
C ALA A 23 30.84 -33.38 -19.25
N MET A 24 30.82 -32.95 -17.98
CA MET A 24 30.06 -31.77 -17.61
C MET A 24 30.67 -30.65 -18.44
N PRO A 25 29.90 -29.98 -19.31
CA PRO A 25 30.37 -28.72 -19.85
C PRO A 25 30.69 -27.86 -18.63
N SER A 26 31.93 -27.38 -18.55
CA SER A 26 32.28 -26.31 -17.62
C SER A 26 31.25 -25.22 -17.90
N LEU A 27 30.27 -25.06 -17.01
CA LEU A 27 29.52 -23.81 -16.96
C LEU A 27 30.61 -22.77 -16.84
N ALA A 28 30.76 -21.95 -17.87
CA ALA A 28 31.67 -20.82 -17.80
C ALA A 28 31.34 -20.13 -16.48
N GLN A 29 32.31 -20.11 -15.56
CA GLN A 29 32.14 -19.50 -14.25
C GLN A 29 31.76 -18.05 -14.54
N GLN A 30 30.48 -17.73 -14.41
CA GLN A 30 29.99 -16.38 -14.62
C GLN A 30 30.65 -15.57 -13.51
N SER A 31 31.64 -14.76 -13.88
CA SER A 31 32.41 -14.00 -12.90
C SER A 31 31.44 -12.99 -12.28
N ILE A 32 31.01 -13.26 -11.06
CA ILE A 32 30.14 -12.37 -10.30
C ILE A 32 30.90 -11.05 -10.16
N ASN A 33 30.39 -9.98 -10.75
CA ASN A 33 30.83 -8.64 -10.47
C ASN A 33 30.07 -8.16 -9.22
N PRO A 34 30.74 -8.02 -8.05
CA PRO A 34 30.03 -7.67 -6.81
C PRO A 34 29.35 -6.30 -6.87
N GLU A 35 29.90 -5.37 -7.66
CA GLU A 35 29.31 -4.04 -7.85
C GLU A 35 28.01 -4.11 -8.67
N GLU A 36 28.00 -4.93 -9.72
CA GLU A 36 26.82 -5.17 -10.55
C GLU A 36 25.72 -5.87 -9.75
N GLU A 37 26.06 -6.89 -8.97
CA GLU A 37 25.11 -7.57 -8.09
C GLU A 37 24.54 -6.64 -7.01
N LEU A 38 25.38 -5.79 -6.41
CA LEU A 38 24.91 -4.79 -5.45
C LEU A 38 23.95 -3.80 -6.10
N ALA A 39 24.30 -3.28 -7.29
CA ALA A 39 23.46 -2.36 -8.03
C ALA A 39 22.11 -3.01 -8.42
N TYR A 40 22.14 -4.26 -8.87
CA TYR A 40 20.94 -5.03 -9.19
C TYR A 40 20.04 -5.22 -7.97
N ASN A 41 20.59 -5.69 -6.84
CA ASN A 41 19.82 -5.90 -5.62
C ASN A 41 19.25 -4.59 -5.07
N LEU A 42 20.03 -3.51 -5.06
CA LEU A 42 19.55 -2.19 -4.65
C LEU A 42 18.44 -1.69 -5.58
N GLY A 43 18.56 -1.90 -6.89
CA GLY A 43 17.53 -1.56 -7.87
C GLY A 43 16.23 -2.31 -7.64
N VAL A 44 16.29 -3.62 -7.35
CA VAL A 44 15.11 -4.43 -7.02
C VAL A 44 14.45 -3.95 -5.72
N GLN A 45 15.24 -3.68 -4.68
CA GLN A 45 14.69 -3.15 -3.42
C GLN A 45 14.05 -1.77 -3.60
N ALA A 46 14.71 -0.87 -4.35
CA ALA A 46 14.17 0.45 -4.66
C ALA A 46 12.88 0.36 -5.49
N PHE A 47 12.79 -0.57 -6.44
CA PHE A 47 11.58 -0.82 -7.21
C PHE A 47 10.42 -1.28 -6.32
N ILE A 48 10.65 -2.28 -5.46
CA ILE A 48 9.63 -2.80 -4.53
C ILE A 48 9.15 -1.67 -3.60
N TYR A 49 10.09 -0.92 -3.03
CA TYR A 49 9.81 0.21 -2.14
C TYR A 49 9.02 1.33 -2.85
N GLY A 50 9.42 1.69 -4.07
CA GLY A 50 8.83 2.79 -4.82
C GLY A 50 7.49 2.47 -5.49
N THR A 51 7.16 1.20 -5.67
CA THR A 51 5.93 0.80 -6.38
C THR A 51 4.66 1.27 -5.68
N GLY A 52 4.61 1.21 -4.34
CA GLY A 52 3.47 1.69 -3.54
C GLY A 52 3.14 3.17 -3.81
N PRO A 53 4.03 4.11 -3.47
CA PRO A 53 3.76 5.53 -3.66
C PRO A 53 3.63 5.93 -5.12
N LEU A 54 4.29 5.22 -6.05
CA LEU A 54 4.13 5.46 -7.48
C LEU A 54 2.70 5.16 -7.96
N THR A 55 2.09 4.06 -7.50
CA THR A 55 0.71 3.71 -7.87
C THR A 55 -0.30 4.69 -7.27
N VAL A 56 -0.12 5.08 -6.00
CA VAL A 56 -0.96 6.13 -5.36
C VAL A 56 -0.83 7.47 -6.10
N ALA A 57 0.38 7.86 -6.51
CA ALA A 57 0.61 9.09 -7.27
C ALA A 57 -0.08 9.05 -8.65
N ALA A 58 -0.07 7.90 -9.34
CA ALA A 58 -0.76 7.73 -10.62
C ALA A 58 -2.30 7.78 -10.47
N VAL A 59 -2.84 7.18 -9.41
CA VAL A 59 -4.27 7.30 -9.07
C VAL A 59 -4.62 8.76 -8.81
N ARG A 60 -3.87 9.43 -7.92
CA ARG A 60 -4.05 10.86 -7.63
C ARG A 60 -4.06 11.69 -8.90
N GLN A 61 -3.05 11.54 -9.76
CA GLN A 61 -2.97 12.29 -11.02
C GLN A 61 -4.23 12.10 -11.86
N THR A 62 -4.73 10.87 -11.96
CA THR A 62 -5.92 10.57 -12.75
C THR A 62 -7.19 11.14 -12.12
N THR A 63 -7.38 10.97 -10.81
CA THR A 63 -8.60 11.35 -10.09
C THR A 63 -8.69 12.85 -9.80
N THR A 64 -7.58 13.58 -9.90
CA THR A 64 -7.55 15.04 -9.77
C THR A 64 -7.45 15.80 -11.08
N SER A 65 -7.39 15.12 -12.23
CA SER A 65 -7.35 15.75 -13.56
C SER A 65 -8.74 16.19 -14.05
N VAL A 66 -9.46 16.91 -13.22
CA VAL A 66 -10.81 17.43 -13.49
C VAL A 66 -10.88 18.88 -13.02
N ASP A 67 -11.69 19.71 -13.67
CA ASP A 67 -11.77 21.15 -13.36
C ASP A 67 -12.71 21.48 -12.18
N ALA A 68 -13.52 20.50 -11.75
CA ALA A 68 -14.49 20.66 -10.67
C ALA A 68 -14.83 19.30 -10.02
N PRO A 69 -15.36 19.28 -8.79
CA PRO A 69 -15.82 18.06 -8.15
C PRO A 69 -16.93 17.35 -8.93
N MET A 70 -16.75 16.05 -9.15
CA MET A 70 -17.62 15.19 -9.92
C MET A 70 -18.45 14.24 -9.03
N ASP A 71 -19.48 13.64 -9.63
CA ASP A 71 -20.37 12.67 -8.98
C ASP A 71 -19.83 11.22 -8.97
N ASN A 72 -18.58 11.04 -9.40
CA ASN A 72 -17.84 9.77 -9.43
C ASN A 72 -16.65 9.75 -8.44
N ALA A 73 -16.66 10.66 -7.46
CA ALA A 73 -15.60 10.89 -6.47
C ALA A 73 -14.29 11.54 -6.98
N MET A 74 -14.20 11.92 -8.27
CA MET A 74 -13.07 12.73 -8.77
C MET A 74 -13.27 14.21 -8.40
N ALA A 75 -12.18 14.92 -8.13
CA ALA A 75 -12.17 16.36 -7.83
C ALA A 75 -10.75 16.93 -7.93
N PRO A 76 -10.58 18.25 -8.16
CA PRO A 76 -9.28 18.91 -8.06
C PRO A 76 -8.57 18.61 -6.73
N LEU A 77 -7.25 18.84 -6.67
CA LEU A 77 -6.51 18.80 -5.40
C LEU A 77 -7.16 19.73 -4.38
N ASN A 78 -7.20 19.28 -3.12
CA ASN A 78 -7.81 20.00 -2.00
C ASN A 78 -9.33 20.22 -2.13
N GLU A 79 -10.00 19.50 -3.04
CA GLU A 79 -11.45 19.48 -3.15
C GLU A 79 -11.99 18.05 -3.03
N MET A 80 -13.30 17.92 -2.78
CA MET A 80 -13.96 16.65 -2.46
C MET A 80 -15.00 16.29 -3.51
N GLY A 81 -14.76 15.19 -4.24
CA GLY A 81 -15.75 14.54 -5.09
C GLY A 81 -16.60 13.57 -4.28
N LYS A 82 -17.79 13.21 -4.77
CA LYS A 82 -18.67 12.27 -4.06
C LYS A 82 -19.55 11.44 -4.99
N THR A 83 -19.81 10.20 -4.63
CA THR A 83 -20.84 9.40 -5.28
C THR A 83 -22.21 9.66 -4.69
N ARG A 84 -23.25 9.56 -5.53
CA ARG A 84 -24.66 9.70 -5.12
C ARG A 84 -25.46 8.40 -5.24
N VAL A 85 -24.84 7.38 -5.80
CA VAL A 85 -25.40 6.05 -6.00
C VAL A 85 -24.40 5.01 -5.53
N LEU A 86 -24.91 3.87 -5.09
CA LEU A 86 -24.09 2.74 -4.70
C LEU A 86 -23.51 2.06 -5.95
N SER A 87 -22.32 1.49 -5.82
CA SER A 87 -21.64 0.86 -6.95
C SER A 87 -22.26 -0.48 -7.34
N GLY A 88 -22.52 -0.67 -8.62
CA GLY A 88 -23.07 -1.89 -9.20
C GLY A 88 -22.07 -2.71 -10.02
N PRO A 89 -22.50 -3.86 -10.58
CA PRO A 89 -21.64 -4.76 -11.35
C PRO A 89 -21.09 -4.18 -12.66
N GLN A 90 -21.54 -2.99 -13.08
CA GLN A 90 -21.04 -2.31 -14.27
C GLN A 90 -19.94 -1.29 -13.96
N ASP A 91 -19.71 -0.96 -12.68
CA ASP A 91 -18.69 -0.01 -12.30
C ASP A 91 -17.29 -0.60 -12.46
N ARG A 92 -16.38 0.20 -13.01
CA ARG A 92 -15.00 -0.20 -13.33
C ARG A 92 -13.94 0.74 -12.76
N ILE A 93 -14.36 1.73 -11.98
CA ILE A 93 -13.47 2.77 -11.44
C ILE A 93 -12.51 2.18 -10.40
N VAL A 94 -13.01 1.28 -9.53
CA VAL A 94 -12.20 0.59 -8.51
C VAL A 94 -12.50 -0.91 -8.55
N PRO A 95 -11.48 -1.79 -8.49
CA PRO A 95 -11.70 -3.23 -8.37
C PRO A 95 -12.43 -3.56 -7.07
N THR A 96 -13.41 -4.48 -7.11
CA THR A 96 -14.12 -5.00 -5.92
C THR A 96 -14.71 -3.90 -5.01
N VAL A 97 -15.28 -2.86 -5.62
CA VAL A 97 -15.90 -1.76 -4.88
C VAL A 97 -17.07 -2.25 -4.02
N ASN A 98 -17.18 -1.69 -2.82
CA ASN A 98 -18.25 -1.95 -1.88
C ASN A 98 -19.59 -1.37 -2.41
N ASN A 99 -20.69 -2.12 -2.27
CA ASN A 99 -22.06 -1.69 -2.62
C ASN A 99 -22.93 -1.36 -1.38
N ASP A 100 -22.35 -1.30 -0.18
CA ASP A 100 -23.06 -0.99 1.06
C ASP A 100 -22.96 0.49 1.46
N THR A 101 -22.01 1.23 0.88
CA THR A 101 -21.64 2.59 1.29
C THR A 101 -21.44 3.53 0.11
N LEU A 102 -21.78 4.80 0.33
CA LEU A 102 -21.43 5.90 -0.59
C LEU A 102 -20.03 6.41 -0.25
N TYR A 103 -19.30 6.86 -1.26
CA TYR A 103 -17.92 7.32 -1.12
C TYR A 103 -17.81 8.81 -1.41
N SER A 104 -16.95 9.47 -0.66
CA SER A 104 -16.42 10.79 -1.00
C SER A 104 -14.90 10.72 -0.92
N GLN A 105 -14.21 11.37 -1.85
CA GLN A 105 -12.76 11.32 -1.94
C GLN A 105 -12.18 12.70 -2.22
N ALA A 106 -11.06 13.00 -1.57
CA ALA A 106 -10.24 14.16 -1.78
C ALA A 106 -8.76 13.75 -1.72
N HIS A 107 -7.92 14.38 -2.54
CA HIS A 107 -6.48 14.32 -2.39
C HIS A 107 -5.99 15.65 -1.81
N TYR A 108 -5.36 15.59 -0.64
CA TYR A 108 -4.87 16.78 0.06
C TYR A 108 -3.40 17.04 -0.25
N ASP A 109 -3.09 18.29 -0.58
CA ASP A 109 -1.75 18.86 -0.68
C ASP A 109 -1.67 20.05 0.28
N LEU A 110 -1.21 19.76 1.50
CA LEU A 110 -1.11 20.72 2.60
C LEU A 110 0.08 21.67 2.45
N ASP A 111 1.06 21.35 1.58
CA ASP A 111 2.14 22.28 1.25
C ASP A 111 1.61 23.40 0.34
N LEU A 112 0.63 23.08 -0.51
CA LEU A 112 -0.05 24.05 -1.36
C LEU A 112 -1.12 24.87 -0.62
N SER A 113 -1.98 24.22 0.19
CA SER A 113 -3.13 24.88 0.82
C SER A 113 -2.90 25.33 2.27
N GLY A 114 -1.91 24.77 2.96
CA GLY A 114 -1.79 24.86 4.41
C GLY A 114 -2.75 23.90 5.15
N PRO A 115 -3.01 24.13 6.45
CA PRO A 115 -3.98 23.36 7.22
C PRO A 115 -5.37 23.35 6.59
N MET A 116 -6.03 22.20 6.61
CA MET A 116 -7.39 22.04 6.08
C MET A 116 -8.34 21.51 7.15
N VAL A 117 -9.58 22.00 7.17
CA VAL A 117 -10.61 21.53 8.09
C VAL A 117 -11.52 20.53 7.39
N ILE A 118 -11.63 19.35 7.98
CA ILE A 118 -12.58 18.30 7.62
C ILE A 118 -13.80 18.46 8.52
N ASP A 119 -14.92 18.83 7.90
CA ASP A 119 -16.21 18.96 8.58
C ASP A 119 -17.01 17.66 8.43
N ILE A 120 -17.07 16.86 9.50
CA ILE A 120 -17.87 15.65 9.56
C ILE A 120 -19.26 16.06 10.04
N PRO A 121 -20.31 15.93 9.19
CA PRO A 121 -21.65 16.28 9.60
C PRO A 121 -22.19 15.25 10.61
N ARG A 122 -23.25 15.63 11.31
CA ARG A 122 -24.06 14.70 12.11
C ARG A 122 -24.54 13.52 11.26
N THR A 123 -24.37 12.30 11.75
CA THR A 123 -24.67 11.07 11.00
C THR A 123 -25.88 10.29 11.53
N ASP A 124 -26.47 10.71 12.66
CA ASP A 124 -27.68 10.10 13.25
C ASP A 124 -27.57 8.56 13.35
N SER A 125 -26.47 8.10 13.94
CA SER A 125 -26.15 6.69 14.14
C SER A 125 -25.97 5.85 12.85
N ARG A 126 -25.87 6.49 11.67
CA ARG A 126 -25.44 5.80 10.45
C ARG A 126 -23.97 5.45 10.52
N TYR A 127 -23.61 4.30 9.94
CA TYR A 127 -22.22 3.90 9.77
C TYR A 127 -21.49 4.89 8.86
N TYR A 128 -20.30 5.31 9.29
CA TYR A 128 -19.36 6.07 8.49
C TYR A 128 -17.93 5.81 8.95
N ILE A 129 -16.99 6.06 8.04
CA ILE A 129 -15.57 6.17 8.32
C ILE A 129 -15.00 7.26 7.41
N VAL A 130 -14.22 8.17 7.98
CA VAL A 130 -13.34 9.07 7.22
C VAL A 130 -11.92 8.55 7.43
N GLN A 131 -11.42 7.87 6.41
CA GLN A 131 -10.09 7.27 6.42
C GLN A 131 -9.09 8.25 5.81
N LEU A 132 -8.07 8.62 6.59
CA LEU A 132 -6.98 9.48 6.17
C LEU A 132 -5.75 8.59 5.88
N LEU A 133 -5.29 8.64 4.63
CA LEU A 133 -4.19 7.80 4.14
C LEU A 133 -2.99 8.67 3.76
N ASP A 134 -1.78 8.12 3.95
CA ASP A 134 -0.56 8.73 3.44
C ASP A 134 -0.29 8.34 1.97
N ALA A 135 0.84 8.82 1.43
CA ALA A 135 1.25 8.52 0.05
C ALA A 135 1.56 7.03 -0.21
N TYR A 136 1.71 6.21 0.82
CA TYR A 136 1.90 4.77 0.73
C TYR A 136 0.57 4.00 0.90
N SER A 137 -0.56 4.70 0.98
CA SER A 137 -1.88 4.13 1.30
C SER A 137 -1.96 3.54 2.71
N ASP A 138 -1.03 3.90 3.61
CA ASP A 138 -1.11 3.54 5.02
C ASP A 138 -2.10 4.46 5.75
N SER A 139 -2.92 3.89 6.64
CA SER A 139 -3.82 4.69 7.48
C SER A 139 -3.03 5.52 8.50
N ILE A 140 -3.25 6.83 8.44
CA ILE A 140 -2.79 7.84 9.38
C ILE A 140 -3.76 7.90 10.57
N GLU A 141 -5.05 8.02 10.26
CA GLU A 141 -6.14 8.08 11.24
C GLU A 141 -7.45 7.65 10.55
N ASP A 142 -8.24 6.85 11.26
CA ASP A 142 -9.59 6.48 10.85
C ASP A 142 -10.61 7.15 11.79
N LEU A 143 -11.34 8.14 11.30
CA LEU A 143 -12.36 8.86 12.07
C LEU A 143 -13.71 8.17 11.90
N HIS A 144 -14.34 7.79 13.01
CA HIS A 144 -15.58 7.01 13.00
C HIS A 144 -16.38 7.25 14.29
N VAL A 145 -17.61 6.73 14.34
CA VAL A 145 -18.53 6.95 15.48
C VAL A 145 -17.92 6.69 16.87
N LYS A 146 -17.00 5.72 17.01
CA LYS A 146 -16.42 5.39 18.33
C LYS A 146 -15.38 6.39 18.84
N ASN A 147 -14.76 7.22 18.00
CA ASN A 147 -13.71 8.16 18.41
C ASN A 147 -14.11 9.63 18.24
N VAL A 148 -14.96 9.95 17.28
CA VAL A 148 -15.45 11.32 17.03
C VAL A 148 -16.98 11.46 17.17
N GLY A 149 -17.71 10.38 17.50
CA GLY A 149 -19.16 10.42 17.74
C GLY A 149 -20.02 10.48 16.46
N ASP A 150 -21.33 10.64 16.62
CA ASP A 150 -22.30 10.78 15.52
C ASP A 150 -22.99 12.16 15.49
N HIS A 151 -22.62 13.08 16.38
CA HIS A 151 -23.16 14.44 16.45
C HIS A 151 -22.48 15.44 15.51
N GLY A 152 -21.47 15.00 14.76
CA GLY A 152 -20.61 15.81 13.91
C GLY A 152 -19.31 16.21 14.61
N SER A 153 -18.27 16.48 13.82
CA SER A 153 -16.96 16.89 14.32
C SER A 153 -16.17 17.70 13.30
N LYS A 154 -15.46 18.73 13.74
CA LYS A 154 -14.49 19.48 12.93
C LYS A 154 -13.08 19.05 13.27
N VAL A 155 -12.39 18.49 12.28
CA VAL A 155 -11.02 17.99 12.43
C VAL A 155 -10.09 18.82 11.56
N ILE A 156 -9.04 19.41 12.14
CA ILE A 156 -8.01 20.08 11.35
C ILE A 156 -6.91 19.08 10.98
N LEU A 157 -6.66 18.94 9.68
CA LEU A 157 -5.57 18.18 9.09
C LEU A 157 -4.39 19.13 8.83
N VAL A 158 -3.23 18.79 9.38
CA VAL A 158 -2.03 19.63 9.33
C VAL A 158 -0.80 18.84 8.89
N ASN A 159 0.22 19.54 8.38
CA ASN A 159 1.51 18.93 8.11
C ASN A 159 2.22 18.49 9.39
N LYS A 160 3.08 17.47 9.29
CA LYS A 160 3.95 17.04 10.39
C LYS A 160 4.73 18.23 10.97
N GLY A 161 4.66 18.40 12.29
CA GLY A 161 5.38 19.47 12.98
C GLY A 161 4.80 20.87 12.80
N TRP A 162 3.55 20.98 12.33
CA TRP A 162 2.84 22.25 12.29
C TRP A 162 2.73 22.87 13.70
N ALA A 163 3.09 24.14 13.82
CA ALA A 163 3.13 24.90 15.07
C ALA A 163 2.20 26.12 15.06
N GLY A 164 1.19 26.11 14.19
CA GLY A 164 0.19 27.18 14.12
C GLY A 164 -0.84 27.08 15.24
N GLU A 165 -1.71 28.08 15.31
CA GLU A 165 -2.81 28.11 16.26
C GLU A 165 -4.01 27.30 15.75
N VAL A 166 -4.62 26.52 16.62
CA VAL A 166 -5.84 25.78 16.31
C VAL A 166 -7.02 26.77 16.33
N PRO A 167 -7.76 26.92 15.20
CA PRO A 167 -8.93 27.80 15.16
C PRO A 167 -9.99 27.40 16.19
N GLU A 168 -10.81 28.37 16.61
CA GLU A 168 -11.95 28.11 17.50
C GLU A 168 -12.95 27.13 16.86
N GLY A 169 -13.48 26.21 17.66
CA GLY A 169 -14.48 25.22 17.20
C GLY A 169 -13.91 23.99 16.49
N ILE A 170 -12.60 23.76 16.55
CA ILE A 170 -11.97 22.51 16.13
C ILE A 170 -11.97 21.51 17.30
N ASP A 171 -12.48 20.31 17.05
CA ASP A 171 -12.57 19.25 18.06
C ASP A 171 -11.30 18.40 18.12
N ARG A 172 -10.55 18.32 17.02
CA ARG A 172 -9.38 17.44 16.89
C ARG A 172 -8.36 17.96 15.89
N VAL A 173 -7.08 17.74 16.20
CA VAL A 173 -5.95 17.93 15.29
C VAL A 173 -5.44 16.58 14.83
N VAL A 174 -5.23 16.42 13.52
CA VAL A 174 -4.59 15.25 12.91
C VAL A 174 -3.39 15.74 12.11
N GLU A 175 -2.20 15.23 12.41
CA GLU A 175 -1.02 15.45 11.57
C GLU A 175 -0.97 14.45 10.42
N SER A 176 -0.44 14.84 9.26
CA SER A 176 -0.31 14.03 8.03
C SER A 176 0.73 12.90 8.12
N CYS A 177 0.99 12.38 9.33
CA CYS A 177 1.95 11.33 9.62
C CYS A 177 1.28 10.23 10.46
N LYS A 178 1.69 8.98 10.26
CA LYS A 178 1.22 7.89 11.13
C LYS A 178 1.67 8.12 12.57
N GLN A 179 0.71 8.21 13.49
CA GLN A 179 0.99 8.43 14.90
C GLN A 179 1.43 7.13 15.58
N SER A 180 2.51 7.19 16.36
CA SER A 180 2.92 6.12 17.27
C SER A 180 3.09 6.64 18.69
N LYS A 181 3.31 5.74 19.65
CA LYS A 181 3.65 6.12 21.03
C LYS A 181 4.92 6.98 21.14
N GLN A 182 5.74 7.03 20.08
CA GLN A 182 6.96 7.83 19.99
C GLN A 182 6.81 9.05 19.03
N GLY A 183 5.59 9.39 18.63
CA GLY A 183 5.28 10.46 17.66
C GLY A 183 5.17 9.94 16.21
N CYS A 184 5.20 10.87 15.25
CA CYS A 184 5.11 10.57 13.81
C CYS A 184 6.15 9.53 13.35
N VAL A 185 5.68 8.36 12.93
CA VAL A 185 6.52 7.35 12.27
C VAL A 185 6.45 7.59 10.77
N THR A 186 7.58 7.94 10.16
CA THR A 186 7.73 7.80 8.70
C THR A 186 7.84 6.32 8.35
N PRO A 187 7.30 5.87 7.19
CA PRO A 187 7.63 4.56 6.67
C PRO A 187 9.16 4.41 6.65
N ALA A 188 9.65 3.24 7.10
CA ALA A 188 11.06 3.01 7.34
C ALA A 188 11.92 3.53 6.18
N ARG A 189 12.90 4.39 6.51
CA ARG A 189 13.98 4.78 5.60
C ARG A 189 15.00 3.66 5.48
#